data_AF-A0A7U6Y4N1-F1
#
_entry.id   AF-A0A7U6Y4N1-F1
#
_cell.length_a   1.000
_cell.length_b   1.000
_cell.length_c   1.000
_cell.angle_alpha   90.00
_cell.angle_beta   90.00
_cell.angle_gamma   90.00
#
_symmetry.space_group_name_H-M   'P 1'
#
loop_
_entity.id
_entity.type
_entity.pdbx_description
1 polymer ?
#
loop_
_entity_poly.entity_id
_entity_poly.type
_entity_poly.pdbx_seq_one_letter_code
_entity_poly.pdbx_strand_id
1 'polypeptide(L)'
;MMPSAQSWQPVFDRHANLFEALEDGRSLAFLDKSTWDAGQGDSLECRLDGHRMLAQAQSWAGAANCQADMLFVGLRDSFDRLDQAKPDERFGLLKDSIHEGEILFFVMRTKCTLIDVGWEDFLDQLGLAFMGACR
;
A
#
# COMPACT_ATOMS: atom_id res chain seq x y z
N MET A 1 -11.48 8.41 -8.66
CA MET A 1 -11.76 8.75 -7.25
C MET A 1 -10.53 8.30 -6.47
N MET A 2 -10.17 9.03 -5.41
CA MET A 2 -9.07 8.59 -4.54
C MET A 2 -9.51 7.31 -3.79
N PRO A 3 -8.61 6.32 -3.59
CA PRO A 3 -8.84 5.21 -2.69
C PRO A 3 -9.44 5.68 -1.36
N SER A 4 -10.51 5.02 -0.91
CA SER A 4 -11.18 5.38 0.34
C SER A 4 -11.07 4.27 1.37
N ALA A 5 -11.16 4.62 2.65
CA ALA A 5 -11.24 3.65 3.73
C ALA A 5 -12.39 2.66 3.53
N GLN A 6 -13.55 3.15 3.08
CA GLN A 6 -14.73 2.31 2.85
C GLN A 6 -14.50 1.30 1.72
N SER A 7 -13.82 1.69 0.64
CA SER A 7 -13.55 0.78 -0.47
C SER A 7 -12.45 -0.22 -0.12
N TRP A 8 -11.41 0.18 0.61
CA TRP A 8 -10.22 -0.64 0.85
C TRP A 8 -10.24 -1.48 2.13
N GLN A 9 -11.00 -1.10 3.17
CA GLN A 9 -11.06 -1.90 4.39
C GLN A 9 -11.47 -3.37 4.13
N PRO A 10 -12.49 -3.68 3.29
CA PRO A 10 -12.85 -5.07 2.99
C PRO A 10 -11.75 -5.87 2.28
N VAL A 11 -10.85 -5.20 1.57
CA VAL A 11 -9.70 -5.84 0.91
C VAL A 11 -8.70 -6.28 1.96
N PHE A 12 -8.32 -5.37 2.87
CA PHE A 12 -7.40 -5.68 3.97
C PHE A 12 -7.96 -6.75 4.92
N ASP A 13 -9.25 -6.68 5.25
CA ASP A 13 -9.90 -7.67 6.11
C ASP A 13 -9.86 -9.08 5.49
N ARG A 14 -10.06 -9.17 4.17
CA ARG A 14 -10.05 -10.45 3.45
C ARG A 14 -8.66 -11.06 3.35
N HIS A 15 -7.64 -10.23 3.23
CA HIS A 15 -6.24 -10.63 3.09
C HIS A 15 -5.46 -10.46 4.41
N ALA A 16 -6.14 -10.54 5.56
CA ALA A 16 -5.53 -10.33 6.87
C ALA A 16 -4.32 -11.24 7.12
N ASN A 17 -4.33 -12.44 6.52
CA ASN A 17 -3.24 -13.40 6.59
C ASN A 17 -1.90 -12.85 6.05
N LEU A 18 -1.92 -11.89 5.12
CA LEU A 18 -0.70 -11.25 4.59
C LEU A 18 0.00 -10.35 5.61
N PHE A 19 -0.66 -10.04 6.72
CA PHE A 19 -0.18 -9.10 7.74
C PHE A 19 0.00 -9.78 9.11
N GLU A 20 -0.11 -11.12 9.20
CA GLU A 20 0.01 -11.85 10.46
C GLU A 20 1.40 -11.72 11.10
N ALA A 21 2.45 -11.66 10.28
CA ALA A 21 3.83 -11.50 10.73
C ALA A 21 4.22 -10.03 10.95
N LEU A 22 3.35 -9.08 10.58
CA LEU A 22 3.67 -7.67 10.55
C LEU A 22 3.71 -7.09 11.97
N GLU A 23 4.72 -6.29 12.28
CA GLU A 23 4.79 -5.56 13.55
C GLU A 23 3.70 -4.49 13.65
N ASP A 24 3.25 -4.19 14.88
CA ASP A 24 2.23 -3.18 15.13
C ASP A 24 2.68 -1.77 14.69
N GLY A 25 1.74 -0.97 14.20
CA GLY A 25 2.00 0.40 13.75
C GLY A 25 2.68 0.53 12.38
N ARG A 26 3.02 -0.57 11.70
CA ARG A 26 3.51 -0.57 10.31
C ARG A 26 2.42 -0.12 9.37
N SER A 27 2.76 0.62 8.32
CA SER A 27 1.76 1.17 7.41
C SER A 27 2.21 1.29 5.97
N LEU A 28 1.22 1.34 5.08
CA LEU A 28 1.36 1.70 3.67
C LEU A 28 0.37 2.83 3.35
N ALA A 29 0.62 3.56 2.27
CA ALA A 29 -0.28 4.64 1.85
C ALA A 29 -0.58 4.62 0.35
N PHE A 30 -1.78 5.08 -0.01
CA PHE A 30 -2.18 5.37 -1.39
C PHE A 30 -2.41 6.85 -1.58
N LEU A 31 -2.03 7.34 -2.75
CA LEU A 31 -2.05 8.76 -3.04
C LEU A 31 -2.19 8.99 -4.54
N ASP A 32 -3.01 9.97 -4.93
CA ASP A 32 -3.12 10.33 -6.34
C ASP A 32 -1.88 11.12 -6.81
N LYS A 33 -1.56 10.99 -8.11
CA LYS A 33 -0.38 11.64 -8.69
C LYS A 33 -0.42 13.17 -8.58
N SER A 34 -1.61 13.77 -8.65
CA SER A 34 -1.78 15.22 -8.49
C SER A 34 -1.41 15.71 -7.08
N THR A 35 -1.78 14.96 -6.04
CA THR A 35 -1.43 15.23 -4.65
C THR A 35 0.06 15.02 -4.42
N TRP A 36 0.68 14.05 -5.09
CA TRP A 36 2.14 13.87 -5.05
C TRP A 36 2.84 15.11 -5.59
N ASP A 37 2.44 15.55 -6.78
CA ASP A 37 3.05 16.70 -7.47
C ASP A 37 2.81 18.01 -6.74
N ALA A 38 1.66 18.16 -6.09
CA ALA A 38 1.36 19.32 -5.25
C ALA A 38 2.13 19.31 -3.91
N GLY A 39 2.63 18.14 -3.48
CA GLY A 39 3.30 17.98 -2.19
C GLY A 39 2.38 18.04 -0.96
N GLN A 40 1.06 18.15 -1.16
CA GLN A 40 0.07 18.22 -0.09
C GLN A 40 -1.31 17.79 -0.59
N GLY A 41 -2.16 17.30 0.30
CA GLY A 41 -3.56 16.96 0.03
C GLY A 41 -4.04 15.76 0.84
N ASP A 42 -4.87 14.91 0.25
CA ASP A 42 -5.43 13.74 0.91
C ASP A 42 -4.70 12.45 0.48
N SER A 43 -4.63 11.51 1.40
CA SER A 43 -4.10 10.16 1.19
C SER A 43 -4.93 9.15 1.94
N LEU A 44 -4.80 7.87 1.56
CA LEU A 44 -5.32 6.75 2.33
C LEU A 44 -4.13 6.06 3.00
N GLU A 45 -4.02 6.13 4.33
CA GLU A 45 -3.06 5.35 5.09
C GLU A 45 -3.73 4.07 5.59
N CYS A 46 -3.03 2.94 5.45
CA CYS A 46 -3.46 1.65 5.97
C CYS A 46 -2.41 1.20 6.97
N ARG A 47 -2.79 1.13 8.25
CA ARG A 47 -1.88 0.88 9.37
C ARG A 47 -2.30 -0.35 10.14
N LEU A 48 -1.33 -1.17 10.54
CA LEU A 48 -1.58 -2.28 11.44
C LEU A 48 -1.91 -1.73 12.83
N ASP A 49 -3.08 -2.13 13.34
CA ASP A 49 -3.53 -1.91 14.71
C ASP A 49 -3.89 -3.28 15.31
N GLY A 50 -2.96 -3.80 16.12
CA GLY A 50 -3.01 -5.17 16.62
C GLY A 50 -2.84 -6.19 15.50
N HIS A 51 -3.93 -6.84 15.09
CA HIS A 51 -3.92 -7.89 14.06
C HIS A 51 -4.70 -7.50 12.81
N ARG A 52 -5.05 -6.21 12.67
CA ARG A 52 -5.90 -5.74 11.58
C ARG A 52 -5.28 -4.53 10.92
N MET A 53 -5.17 -4.57 9.60
CA MET A 53 -4.82 -3.40 8.80
C MET A 53 -6.05 -2.49 8.70
N LEU A 54 -5.97 -1.30 9.31
CA LEU A 54 -7.03 -0.30 9.32
C LEU A 54 -6.75 0.77 8.26
N ALA A 55 -7.67 0.93 7.32
CA ALA A 55 -7.62 1.95 6.29
C ALA A 55 -8.26 3.25 6.81
N GLN A 56 -7.54 4.37 6.72
CA GLN A 56 -7.97 5.67 7.22
C GLN A 56 -7.54 6.80 6.28
N ALA A 57 -8.43 7.75 6.04
CA ALA A 57 -8.06 8.98 5.34
C ALA A 57 -7.08 9.78 6.20
N GLN A 58 -6.01 10.26 5.59
CA GLN A 58 -4.95 11.03 6.24
C GLN A 58 -4.52 12.20 5.36
N SER A 59 -4.09 13.29 5.98
CA SER A 59 -3.50 14.40 5.23
C SER A 59 -2.08 14.06 4.78
N TRP A 60 -1.81 14.26 3.50
CA TRP A 60 -0.48 14.24 2.93
C TRP A 60 0.19 15.60 3.07
N ALA A 61 1.43 15.60 3.56
CA ALA A 61 2.27 16.79 3.71
C ALA A 61 3.65 16.60 3.06
N GLY A 62 3.71 15.82 1.98
CA GLY A 62 4.93 15.57 1.22
C GLY A 62 5.74 14.38 1.71
N ALA A 63 6.63 13.89 0.83
CA ALA A 63 7.38 12.66 1.05
C ALA A 63 8.30 12.71 2.28
N ALA A 64 8.83 13.88 2.62
CA ALA A 64 9.69 14.07 3.80
C ALA A 64 8.95 13.84 5.13
N ASN A 65 7.63 13.97 5.15
CA ASN A 65 6.79 13.76 6.34
C ASN A 65 6.09 12.38 6.32
N CYS A 66 6.27 11.59 5.27
CA CYS A 66 5.65 10.28 5.14
C CYS A 66 6.25 9.31 6.17
N GLN A 67 5.40 8.74 7.01
CA GLN A 67 5.79 7.72 8.00
C GLN A 67 5.50 6.29 7.53
N ALA A 68 4.74 6.14 6.44
CA ALA A 68 4.43 4.84 5.87
C ALA A 68 5.69 4.15 5.36
N ASP A 69 5.74 2.84 5.50
CA ASP A 69 6.85 2.01 5.04
C ASP A 69 6.85 1.89 3.51
N MET A 70 5.68 2.03 2.90
CA MET A 70 5.45 1.94 1.46
C MET A 70 4.42 2.98 1.00
N LEU A 71 4.57 3.44 -0.24
CA LEU A 71 3.68 4.41 -0.85
C LEU A 71 3.34 4.02 -2.29
N PHE A 72 2.05 4.00 -2.62
CA PHE A 72 1.53 3.78 -3.96
C PHE A 72 1.01 5.10 -4.52
N VAL A 73 1.62 5.57 -5.61
CA VAL A 73 1.24 6.81 -6.30
C VAL A 73 0.70 6.49 -7.68
N GLY A 74 -0.60 6.67 -7.86
CA GLY A 74 -1.29 6.28 -9.10
C GLY A 74 -2.01 7.43 -9.78
N LEU A 75 -2.29 7.26 -11.07
CA LEU A 75 -3.27 8.10 -11.75
C LEU A 75 -4.67 7.83 -11.19
N ARG A 76 -5.53 8.85 -11.28
CA ARG A 76 -6.92 8.76 -10.80
C ARG A 76 -7.68 7.60 -11.45
N ASP A 77 -7.50 7.44 -12.76
CA ASP A 77 -8.18 6.41 -13.55
C ASP A 77 -7.74 4.99 -13.14
N SER A 78 -6.48 4.82 -12.72
CA SER A 78 -5.95 3.55 -12.22
C SER A 78 -6.60 3.17 -10.89
N PHE A 79 -6.76 4.14 -9.98
CA PHE A 79 -7.49 3.90 -8.73
C PHE A 79 -8.98 3.69 -8.93
N ASP A 80 -9.61 4.37 -9.90
CA ASP A 80 -11.00 4.12 -10.27
C ASP A 80 -11.21 2.68 -10.73
N ARG A 81 -10.30 2.15 -11.55
CA ARG A 81 -10.32 0.74 -11.97
C ARG A 81 -10.22 -0.21 -10.78
N LEU A 82 -9.31 0.08 -9.84
CA LEU A 82 -9.15 -0.72 -8.63
C LEU A 82 -10.40 -0.69 -7.75
N ASP A 83 -10.99 0.49 -7.53
CA ASP A 83 -12.18 0.65 -6.68
C ASP A 83 -13.42 -0.07 -7.26
N GLN A 84 -13.52 -0.19 -8.59
CA GLN A 84 -14.58 -0.94 -9.26
C GLN A 84 -14.42 -2.47 -9.18
N ALA A 85 -13.21 -2.95 -8.93
CA ALA A 85 -12.92 -4.37 -8.82
C ALA A 85 -13.44 -4.97 -7.50
N LYS A 86 -13.70 -6.28 -7.51
CA LYS A 86 -14.06 -6.99 -6.29
C LYS A 86 -12.87 -7.04 -5.33
N PRO A 87 -13.10 -7.11 -4.00
CA PRO A 87 -12.02 -7.12 -3.03
C PRO A 87 -10.96 -8.20 -3.24
N ASP A 88 -11.34 -9.40 -3.70
CA ASP A 88 -10.45 -10.52 -4.01
C ASP A 88 -9.60 -10.33 -5.28
N GLU A 89 -10.03 -9.47 -6.19
CA GLU A 89 -9.32 -9.19 -7.45
C GLU A 89 -8.35 -8.00 -7.29
N ARG A 90 -8.55 -7.16 -6.26
CA ARG A 90 -7.91 -5.84 -6.18
C ARG A 90 -6.39 -5.89 -6.00
N PHE A 91 -5.85 -6.82 -5.21
CA PHE A 91 -4.39 -6.95 -5.10
C PHE A 91 -3.73 -7.47 -6.37
N GLY A 92 -4.40 -8.35 -7.12
CA GLY A 92 -3.94 -8.78 -8.44
C GLY A 92 -3.85 -7.59 -9.41
N LEU A 93 -4.92 -6.78 -9.46
CA LEU A 93 -4.94 -5.58 -10.29
C LEU A 93 -3.95 -4.50 -9.82
N LEU A 94 -3.74 -4.35 -8.51
CA LEU A 94 -2.75 -3.41 -7.98
C LEU A 94 -1.34 -3.80 -8.47
N LYS A 95 -1.02 -5.09 -8.40
CA LYS A 95 0.23 -5.64 -8.94
C LYS A 95 0.36 -5.38 -10.44
N ASP A 96 -0.70 -5.64 -11.21
CA ASP A 96 -0.67 -5.41 -12.67
C ASP A 96 -0.48 -3.92 -13.00
N SER A 97 -1.19 -3.02 -12.33
CA SER A 97 -1.01 -1.56 -12.49
C SER A 97 0.40 -1.08 -12.09
N ILE A 98 1.06 -1.73 -11.13
CA ILE A 98 2.47 -1.45 -10.81
C ILE A 98 3.38 -1.88 -11.98
N HIS A 99 3.18 -3.09 -12.52
CA HIS A 99 3.97 -3.59 -13.64
C HIS A 99 3.77 -2.80 -14.94
N GLU A 100 2.56 -2.32 -15.18
CA GLU A 100 2.22 -1.49 -16.35
C GLU A 100 2.69 -0.02 -16.19
N GLY A 101 3.21 0.35 -15.02
CA GLY A 101 3.67 1.71 -14.73
C GLY A 101 2.54 2.71 -14.50
N GLU A 102 1.31 2.24 -14.31
CA GLU A 102 0.15 3.06 -13.97
C GLU A 102 0.18 3.52 -12.50
N ILE A 103 0.79 2.71 -11.63
CA ILE A 103 1.03 3.00 -10.21
C ILE A 103 2.52 2.91 -9.92
N LEU A 104 3.09 4.01 -9.44
CA LEU A 104 4.45 4.04 -8.92
C LEU A 104 4.44 3.50 -7.49
N PHE A 105 5.30 2.54 -7.23
CA PHE A 105 5.50 1.95 -5.91
C PHE A 105 6.83 2.44 -5.32
N PHE A 106 6.73 3.17 -4.21
CA PHE A 106 7.88 3.67 -3.46
C PHE A 106 8.05 2.88 -2.17
N VAL A 107 9.28 2.48 -1.92
CA VAL A 107 9.71 1.81 -0.69
C VAL A 107 10.43 2.84 0.17
N MET A 108 9.87 3.15 1.34
CA MET A 108 10.33 4.24 2.22
C MET A 108 11.31 3.76 3.29
N ARG A 109 11.44 2.44 3.45
CA ARG A 109 12.37 1.76 4.36
C ARG A 109 13.33 0.88 3.58
N THR A 110 14.43 0.46 4.19
CA THR A 110 15.33 -0.49 3.52
C THR A 110 14.67 -1.86 3.37
N LYS A 111 15.08 -2.64 2.37
CA LYS A 111 14.62 -4.03 2.17
C LYS A 111 14.75 -4.87 3.45
N CYS A 112 15.90 -4.83 4.14
CA CYS A 112 16.09 -5.59 5.37
C CYS A 112 15.08 -5.19 6.45
N THR A 113 14.86 -3.88 6.62
CA THR A 113 13.84 -3.38 7.55
C THR A 113 12.45 -3.89 7.21
N LEU A 114 12.07 -3.93 5.93
CA LEU A 114 10.75 -4.44 5.55
C LEU A 114 10.58 -5.93 5.85
N ILE A 115 11.60 -6.74 5.59
CA ILE A 115 11.58 -8.17 5.94
C ILE A 115 11.52 -8.35 7.46
N ASP A 116 12.40 -7.66 8.20
CA ASP A 116 12.54 -7.81 9.65
C ASP A 116 11.23 -7.49 10.38
N VAL A 117 10.42 -6.60 9.82
CA VAL A 117 9.15 -6.16 10.42
C VAL A 117 7.93 -6.92 9.88
N GLY A 118 8.13 -7.89 8.97
CA GLY A 118 7.09 -8.83 8.53
C GLY A 118 6.35 -8.48 7.24
N TRP A 119 6.89 -7.62 6.37
CA TRP A 119 6.26 -7.28 5.08
C TRP A 119 6.45 -8.33 3.98
N GLU A 120 7.15 -9.44 4.24
CA GLU A 120 7.57 -10.44 3.24
C GLU A 120 6.38 -10.99 2.44
N ASP A 121 5.36 -11.54 3.09
CA ASP A 121 4.20 -12.15 2.41
C ASP A 121 3.43 -11.14 1.54
N PHE A 122 3.27 -9.90 2.02
CA PHE A 122 2.63 -8.84 1.24
C PHE A 122 3.43 -8.46 -0.01
N LEU A 123 4.76 -8.35 0.13
CA LEU A 123 5.64 -7.99 -0.96
C LEU A 123 5.73 -9.09 -2.02
N ASP A 124 5.78 -10.35 -1.59
CA ASP A 124 5.73 -11.51 -2.46
C ASP A 124 4.40 -11.57 -3.23
N GLN A 125 3.28 -11.24 -2.57
CA GLN A 125 1.97 -11.14 -3.22
C GLN A 125 1.97 -10.09 -4.35
N LEU A 126 2.68 -8.97 -4.18
CA LEU A 126 2.88 -7.96 -5.22
C LEU A 126 3.83 -8.41 -6.34
N GLY A 127 4.41 -9.61 -6.25
CA GLY A 127 5.37 -10.13 -7.23
C GLY A 127 6.74 -9.47 -7.15
N LEU A 128 7.01 -8.74 -6.06
CA LEU A 128 8.32 -8.19 -5.79
C LEU A 128 9.13 -9.30 -5.14
N ALA A 129 9.90 -10.05 -5.94
CA ALA A 129 10.70 -11.14 -5.40
C ALA A 129 11.79 -10.58 -4.46
N PHE A 130 11.64 -10.83 -3.15
CA PHE A 130 12.74 -10.63 -2.20
C PHE A 130 13.62 -11.87 -2.27
N MET A 131 14.50 -11.96 -3.28
CA MET A 131 15.53 -13.01 -3.25
C MET A 131 16.32 -12.84 -1.94
N GLY A 132 16.13 -13.79 -1.04
CA GLY A 132 16.89 -13.88 0.20
C GLY A 132 18.34 -14.06 -0.17
N ALA A 133 19.19 -13.11 0.24
CA ALA A 133 20.58 -13.48 0.43
C ALA A 133 20.54 -14.59 1.50
N CYS A 134 20.98 -15.79 1.12
CA CYS A 134 20.95 -16.98 1.95
C CYS A 134 21.33 -16.64 3.40
N ARG A 135 20.50 -17.09 4.35
CA ARG A 135 20.91 -17.17 5.75
C ARG A 135 22.07 -18.14 5.90
#